data_AF-A4FJC7-F1
#
_entry.id   AF-A4FJC7-F1
#
_cell.length_a   1.000
_cell.length_b   1.000
_cell.length_c   1.000
_cell.angle_alpha   90.00
_cell.angle_beta   90.00
_cell.angle_gamma   90.00
#
_symmetry.space_group_name_H-M   'P 1'
#
loop_
_entity.id
_entity.type
_entity.pdbx_description
1 polymer ?
#
loop_
_entity_poly.entity_id
_entity_poly.type
_entity_poly.pdbx_seq_one_letter_code
_entity_poly.pdbx_strand_id
1 'polypeptide(L)'
;MINEFGSAGEADLLTQYAGPLTLRVLTWLFGCPTDLGQRLLADMAHIADAADAGAAGEAGADLDECLRRLVHLKRGHPGRGVTSRLMAHSAQLSDDEVVHQLVILMGVSGEAQQNLISNALRLLLSDERFAGDLSGGSLPVEDALDEVLWADPPIANHSTAYPTREVHLDGVHLPRVNRW
;
A
#
# COMPACT_ATOMS: atom_id res chain seq x y z
N MET A 1 -10.06 -5.09 -17.75
CA MET A 1 -9.92 -5.80 -16.47
C MET A 1 -11.14 -6.66 -16.22
N ILE A 2 -12.27 -6.16 -15.71
CA ILE A 2 -13.46 -7.02 -15.48
C ILE A 2 -13.96 -7.70 -16.77
N ASN A 3 -14.02 -6.96 -17.88
CA ASN A 3 -14.42 -7.51 -19.18
C ASN A 3 -13.48 -8.61 -19.72
N GLU A 4 -12.27 -8.74 -19.18
CA GLU A 4 -11.29 -9.74 -19.66
C GLU A 4 -11.60 -11.14 -19.13
N PHE A 5 -12.23 -11.25 -17.96
CA PHE A 5 -12.62 -12.53 -17.35
C PHE A 5 -14.14 -12.72 -17.23
N GLY A 6 -14.94 -11.68 -17.44
CA GLY A 6 -16.40 -11.75 -17.29
C GLY A 6 -17.09 -12.82 -18.14
N SER A 7 -16.54 -13.15 -19.32
CA SER A 7 -17.07 -14.22 -20.18
C SER A 7 -16.62 -15.63 -19.79
N ALA A 8 -15.57 -15.76 -18.97
CA ALA A 8 -15.03 -17.06 -18.55
C ALA A 8 -15.83 -17.69 -17.41
N GLY A 9 -16.56 -16.89 -16.62
CA GLY A 9 -17.35 -17.35 -15.47
C GLY A 9 -16.52 -17.68 -14.22
N GLU A 10 -15.19 -17.60 -14.31
CA GLU A 10 -14.24 -17.78 -13.21
C GLU A 10 -13.09 -16.79 -13.34
N ALA A 11 -12.48 -16.41 -12.21
CA ALA A 11 -11.31 -15.53 -12.16
C ALA A 11 -10.55 -15.68 -10.84
N ASP A 12 -9.22 -15.53 -10.91
CA ASP A 12 -8.39 -15.21 -9.74
C ASP A 12 -8.43 -13.69 -9.51
N LEU A 13 -9.30 -13.27 -8.59
CA LEU A 13 -9.52 -11.85 -8.30
C LEU A 13 -8.32 -11.15 -7.66
N LEU A 14 -7.36 -11.89 -7.08
CA LEU A 14 -6.15 -11.30 -6.53
C LEU A 14 -5.23 -10.87 -7.68
N THR A 15 -4.86 -11.80 -8.55
CA THR A 15 -3.87 -11.55 -9.60
C THR A 15 -4.45 -10.89 -10.85
N GLN A 16 -5.73 -11.13 -11.16
CA GLN A 16 -6.39 -10.60 -12.37
C GLN A 16 -7.15 -9.28 -12.12
N TYR A 17 -7.40 -8.91 -10.85
CA TYR A 17 -8.15 -7.69 -10.53
C TYR A 17 -7.50 -6.81 -9.44
N ALA A 18 -7.40 -7.26 -8.20
CA ALA A 18 -6.98 -6.42 -7.06
C ALA A 18 -5.56 -5.86 -7.22
N GLY A 19 -4.60 -6.71 -7.58
CA GLY A 19 -3.21 -6.30 -7.81
C GLY A 19 -3.05 -5.31 -8.96
N PRO A 20 -3.52 -5.63 -10.19
CA PRO A 20 -3.39 -4.70 -11.31
C PRO A 20 -4.19 -3.40 -11.13
N LEU A 21 -5.32 -3.43 -10.42
CA LEU A 21 -6.09 -2.22 -10.10
C LEU A 21 -5.28 -1.31 -9.17
N THR A 22 -4.72 -1.89 -8.10
CA THR A 22 -3.90 -1.16 -7.13
C THR A 22 -2.69 -0.52 -7.81
N LEU A 23 -1.95 -1.29 -8.62
CA LEU A 23 -0.82 -0.77 -9.40
C LEU A 23 -1.22 0.42 -10.30
N ARG A 24 -2.35 0.32 -11.01
CA ARG A 24 -2.84 1.41 -11.87
C ARG A 24 -3.23 2.66 -11.08
N VAL A 25 -3.89 2.48 -9.94
CA VAL A 25 -4.31 3.60 -9.09
C VAL A 25 -3.09 4.27 -8.47
N LEU A 26 -2.13 3.52 -7.95
CA LEU A 26 -0.92 4.08 -7.33
C LEU A 26 -0.01 4.75 -8.36
N THR A 27 0.24 4.12 -9.52
CA THR A 27 1.01 4.77 -10.60
C THR A 27 0.38 6.10 -11.01
N TRP A 28 -0.93 6.14 -11.18
CA TRP A 28 -1.65 7.39 -11.47
C TRP A 28 -1.55 8.41 -10.33
N LEU A 29 -1.76 7.97 -9.09
CA LEU A 29 -1.75 8.82 -7.89
C LEU A 29 -0.39 9.49 -7.68
N PHE A 30 0.71 8.76 -7.84
CA PHE A 30 2.06 9.31 -7.73
C PHE A 30 2.56 9.95 -9.04
N GLY A 31 1.80 9.81 -10.13
CA GLY A 31 2.18 10.26 -11.46
C GLY A 31 3.37 9.49 -12.05
N CYS A 32 3.59 8.26 -11.60
CA CYS A 32 4.66 7.40 -12.07
C CYS A 32 4.34 6.83 -13.46
N PRO A 33 5.30 6.78 -14.40
CA PRO A 33 5.20 5.91 -15.57
C PRO A 33 4.92 4.45 -15.14
N THR A 34 4.13 3.72 -15.92
CA THR A 34 3.66 2.37 -15.54
C THR A 34 4.81 1.39 -15.30
N ASP A 35 5.83 1.41 -16.15
CA ASP A 35 7.04 0.58 -16.05
C ASP A 35 7.83 0.87 -14.77
N LEU A 36 7.94 2.15 -14.41
CA LEU A 36 8.62 2.57 -13.18
C LEU A 36 7.81 2.18 -11.95
N GLY A 37 6.48 2.32 -11.98
CA GLY A 37 5.63 1.93 -10.85
C GLY A 37 5.61 0.42 -10.59
N GLN A 38 5.68 -0.40 -11.65
CA GLN A 38 5.81 -1.86 -11.51
C GLN A 38 7.09 -2.23 -10.76
N ARG A 39 8.22 -1.62 -11.12
CA ARG A 39 9.50 -1.85 -10.45
C ARG A 39 9.46 -1.40 -9.00
N LEU A 40 8.97 -0.17 -8.74
CA LEU A 40 8.84 0.37 -7.38
C LEU A 40 8.03 -0.54 -6.44
N LEU A 41 6.88 -1.03 -6.90
CA LEU A 41 6.04 -1.91 -6.09
C LEU A 41 6.68 -3.29 -5.87
N ALA A 42 7.40 -3.82 -6.85
CA ALA A 42 8.15 -5.07 -6.71
C ALA A 42 9.30 -4.93 -5.70
N ASP A 43 10.10 -3.87 -5.81
CA ASP A 43 11.22 -3.61 -4.89
C ASP A 43 10.71 -3.42 -3.46
N MET A 44 9.55 -2.76 -3.28
CA MET A 44 8.90 -2.62 -1.98
C MET A 44 8.45 -3.95 -1.38
N ALA A 45 7.84 -4.83 -2.18
CA ALA A 45 7.47 -6.17 -1.73
C ALA A 45 8.73 -6.98 -1.37
N HIS A 46 9.80 -6.88 -2.17
CA HIS A 46 11.06 -7.56 -1.89
C HIS A 46 11.71 -7.09 -0.58
N ILE A 47 11.62 -5.79 -0.25
CA ILE A 47 12.10 -5.27 1.05
C ILE A 47 11.28 -5.84 2.20
N ALA A 48 9.96 -5.93 2.05
CA ALA A 48 9.07 -6.49 3.07
C ALA A 48 9.33 -7.99 3.31
N ASP A 49 9.58 -8.75 2.25
CA ASP A 49 9.82 -10.20 2.28
C ASP A 49 11.31 -10.59 2.39
N ALA A 50 12.22 -9.63 2.57
CA ALA A 50 13.65 -9.88 2.53
C ALA A 50 14.10 -10.86 3.61
N ALA A 51 14.81 -11.93 3.20
CA ALA A 51 15.31 -12.96 4.10
C ALA A 51 16.47 -12.47 5.00
N ASP A 52 17.22 -11.48 4.55
CA ASP A 52 18.31 -10.87 5.29
C ASP A 52 18.54 -9.40 4.91
N ALA A 53 19.41 -8.72 5.66
CA ALA A 53 19.71 -7.31 5.47
C ALA A 53 20.44 -7.00 4.16
N GLY A 54 21.12 -7.97 3.55
CA GLY A 54 21.79 -7.82 2.26
C GLY A 54 20.76 -7.74 1.13
N ALA A 55 19.82 -8.69 1.09
CA ALA A 55 18.72 -8.70 0.12
C ALA A 55 17.83 -7.46 0.24
N ALA A 56 17.52 -7.02 1.47
CA ALA A 56 16.81 -5.77 1.70
C ALA A 56 17.60 -4.53 1.22
N GLY A 57 18.93 -4.56 1.35
CA GLY A 57 19.82 -3.48 0.94
C GLY A 57 19.87 -3.26 -0.56
N GLU A 58 19.93 -4.34 -1.35
CA GLU A 58 19.92 -4.27 -2.82
C GLU A 58 18.60 -3.70 -3.34
N ALA A 59 17.47 -4.26 -2.90
CA ALA A 59 16.14 -3.75 -3.27
C ALA A 59 15.92 -2.31 -2.78
N GLY A 60 16.46 -1.94 -1.61
CA GLY A 60 16.42 -0.58 -1.09
C GLY A 60 17.20 0.43 -1.95
N ALA A 61 18.36 0.03 -2.48
CA ALA A 61 19.15 0.88 -3.39
C ALA A 61 18.44 1.10 -4.73
N ASP A 62 17.88 0.03 -5.31
CA ASP A 62 17.12 0.10 -6.56
C ASP A 62 15.84 0.95 -6.41
N LEU A 63 15.16 0.83 -5.26
CA LEU A 63 14.01 1.64 -4.90
C LEU A 63 14.38 3.13 -4.82
N ASP A 64 15.46 3.48 -4.12
CA ASP A 64 15.95 4.86 -4.01
C ASP A 64 16.28 5.45 -5.40
N GLU A 65 17.00 4.70 -6.24
CA GLU A 65 17.33 5.13 -7.60
C GLU A 65 16.06 5.41 -8.43
N CYS A 66 15.08 4.50 -8.38
CA CYS A 66 13.82 4.63 -9.09
C CYS A 66 13.03 5.86 -8.63
N LEU A 67 12.97 6.12 -7.32
CA LEU A 67 12.27 7.27 -6.76
C LEU A 67 12.99 8.58 -7.11
N ARG A 68 14.32 8.63 -7.06
CA ARG A 68 15.09 9.80 -7.51
C ARG A 68 14.84 10.11 -8.97
N ARG A 69 14.79 9.08 -9.82
CA ARG A 69 14.43 9.23 -11.24
C ARG A 69 13.01 9.79 -11.41
N LEU A 70 12.05 9.34 -10.61
CA LEU A 70 10.69 9.88 -10.62
C LEU A 70 10.66 11.36 -10.23
N VAL A 71 11.35 11.74 -9.14
CA VAL A 71 11.44 13.14 -8.68
C VAL A 71 12.07 14.02 -9.76
N HIS A 72 13.18 13.58 -10.36
CA HIS A 72 13.84 14.31 -11.45
C HIS A 72 12.93 14.48 -12.67
N LEU A 73 12.21 13.43 -13.07
CA LEU A 73 11.23 13.50 -14.16
C LEU A 73 10.12 14.53 -13.86
N LYS A 74 9.63 14.56 -12.62
CA LYS A 74 8.58 15.49 -12.19
C LYS A 74 9.06 16.92 -12.00
N ARG A 75 10.37 17.18 -11.80
CA ARG A 75 10.94 18.53 -11.84
C ARG A 75 10.74 19.16 -13.21
N GLY A 76 11.06 18.42 -14.27
CA GLY A 76 10.93 18.90 -15.65
C GLY A 76 9.49 18.91 -16.16
N HIS A 77 8.66 17.99 -15.68
CA HIS A 77 7.27 17.81 -16.15
C HIS A 77 6.30 17.63 -14.96
N PRO A 78 5.96 18.70 -14.23
CA PRO A 78 5.02 18.63 -13.12
C PRO A 78 3.64 18.14 -13.57
N GLY A 79 3.02 17.29 -12.76
CA GLY A 79 1.67 16.76 -12.99
C GLY A 79 0.73 16.99 -11.81
N ARG A 80 -0.43 16.32 -11.84
CA ARG A 80 -1.45 16.41 -10.77
C ARG A 80 -1.25 15.39 -9.64
N GLY A 81 -0.23 14.53 -9.73
CA GLY A 81 0.03 13.46 -8.78
C GLY A 81 0.67 13.95 -7.47
N VAL A 82 0.70 13.06 -6.47
CA VAL A 82 1.24 13.28 -5.13
C VAL A 82 2.69 13.76 -5.18
N THR A 83 3.54 13.16 -6.04
CA THR A 83 4.95 13.57 -6.17
C THR A 83 5.10 15.05 -6.52
N SER A 84 4.37 15.53 -7.54
CA SER A 84 4.43 16.95 -7.92
C SER A 84 3.84 17.87 -6.86
N ARG A 85 2.83 17.41 -6.10
CA ARG A 85 2.27 18.18 -4.98
C ARG A 85 3.24 18.30 -3.81
N LEU A 86 3.96 17.22 -3.47
CA LEU A 86 5.00 17.23 -2.43
C LEU A 86 6.11 18.21 -2.78
N MET A 87 6.58 18.19 -4.03
CA MET A 87 7.61 19.11 -4.52
C MET A 87 7.17 20.58 -4.53
N ALA A 88 5.88 20.85 -4.73
CA ALA A 88 5.32 22.20 -4.72
C ALA A 88 4.84 22.65 -3.32
N HIS A 89 5.01 21.82 -2.30
CA HIS A 89 4.52 22.09 -0.95
C HIS A 89 5.26 23.29 -0.31
N SER A 90 4.56 24.09 0.50
CA SER A 90 5.12 25.30 1.12
C SER A 90 6.27 25.03 2.11
N ALA A 91 6.43 23.78 2.54
CA ALA A 91 7.55 23.35 3.38
C ALA A 91 8.90 23.31 2.62
N GLN A 92 8.90 23.47 1.29
CA GLN A 92 10.11 23.50 0.45
C GLN A 92 10.99 22.27 0.65
N LEU A 93 10.38 21.08 0.55
CA LEU A 93 11.07 19.81 0.71
C LEU A 93 12.21 19.69 -0.30
N SER A 94 13.37 19.24 0.17
CA SER A 94 14.47 18.80 -0.68
C SER A 94 14.08 17.54 -1.47
N ASP A 95 14.83 17.24 -2.53
CA ASP A 95 14.58 16.04 -3.33
C ASP A 95 14.71 14.77 -2.47
N ASP A 96 15.66 14.75 -1.51
CA ASP A 96 15.82 13.64 -0.55
C ASP A 96 14.61 13.49 0.37
N GLU A 97 14.08 14.59 0.91
CA GLU A 97 12.89 14.55 1.74
C GLU A 97 11.67 14.08 0.94
N VAL A 98 11.52 14.52 -0.31
CA VAL A 98 10.45 14.03 -1.20
C VAL A 98 10.59 12.52 -1.43
N VAL A 99 11.80 12.03 -1.74
CA VAL A 99 12.05 10.59 -1.90
C VAL A 99 11.65 9.82 -0.64
N HIS A 100 12.09 10.26 0.55
CA HIS A 100 11.72 9.60 1.80
C HIS A 100 10.20 9.59 2.05
N GLN A 101 9.49 10.66 1.73
CA GLN A 101 8.02 10.68 1.81
C GLN A 101 7.38 9.68 0.83
N LEU A 102 7.91 9.57 -0.39
CA LEU A 102 7.41 8.62 -1.37
C LEU A 102 7.64 7.17 -0.95
N VAL A 103 8.79 6.84 -0.34
CA VAL A 103 9.05 5.51 0.22
C VAL A 103 7.95 5.12 1.19
N ILE A 104 7.61 6.00 2.14
CA ILE A 104 6.58 5.71 3.14
C ILE A 104 5.21 5.57 2.48
N LEU A 105 4.82 6.53 1.64
CA LEU A 105 3.48 6.56 1.05
C LEU A 105 3.25 5.40 0.09
N MET A 106 4.21 5.06 -0.77
CA MET A 106 4.07 3.94 -1.70
C MET A 106 4.15 2.59 -0.97
N GLY A 107 5.04 2.46 0.02
CA GLY A 107 5.29 1.20 0.72
C GLY A 107 4.07 0.74 1.50
N VAL A 108 3.40 1.66 2.19
CA VAL A 108 2.18 1.36 2.93
C VAL A 108 0.98 1.12 2.02
N SER A 109 0.95 1.71 0.83
CA SER A 109 -0.25 1.71 -0.01
C SER A 109 -0.35 0.50 -0.94
N GLY A 110 0.77 -0.11 -1.34
CA GLY A 110 0.79 -1.20 -2.33
C GLY A 110 0.03 -2.44 -1.86
N GLU A 111 0.65 -3.21 -0.98
CA GLU A 111 0.10 -4.47 -0.52
C GLU A 111 -1.20 -4.28 0.28
N ALA A 112 -1.26 -3.23 1.11
CA ALA A 112 -2.43 -2.98 1.96
C ALA A 112 -3.71 -2.76 1.15
N GLN A 113 -3.65 -1.98 0.07
CA GLN A 113 -4.83 -1.73 -0.78
C GLN A 113 -5.24 -2.99 -1.55
N GLN A 114 -4.26 -3.74 -2.07
CA GLN A 114 -4.53 -5.02 -2.72
C GLN A 114 -5.26 -5.98 -1.76
N ASN A 115 -4.72 -6.17 -0.56
CA ASN A 115 -5.27 -7.08 0.43
C ASN A 115 -6.64 -6.60 0.93
N LEU A 116 -6.87 -5.29 1.08
CA LEU A 116 -8.18 -4.75 1.43
C LEU A 116 -9.24 -5.11 0.38
N ILE A 117 -8.93 -4.87 -0.90
CA ILE A 117 -9.83 -5.19 -2.01
C ILE A 117 -10.10 -6.69 -2.05
N SER A 118 -9.06 -7.53 -1.94
CA SER A 118 -9.20 -8.98 -1.97
C SER A 118 -10.02 -9.52 -0.81
N ASN A 119 -9.80 -9.03 0.41
CA ASN A 119 -10.57 -9.46 1.59
C ASN A 119 -12.03 -8.99 1.51
N ALA A 120 -12.29 -7.78 1.01
CA ALA A 120 -13.65 -7.30 0.81
C ALA A 120 -14.39 -8.11 -0.26
N LEU A 121 -13.74 -8.43 -1.38
CA LEU A 121 -14.30 -9.31 -2.41
C LEU A 121 -14.56 -10.72 -1.84
N ARG A 122 -13.64 -11.26 -1.04
CA ARG A 122 -13.84 -12.54 -0.36
C ARG A 122 -15.09 -12.50 0.52
N LEU A 123 -15.26 -11.45 1.32
CA LEU A 123 -16.42 -11.28 2.20
C LEU A 123 -17.72 -11.19 1.38
N LEU A 124 -17.75 -10.33 0.37
CA LEU A 124 -18.90 -10.14 -0.52
C LEU A 124 -19.33 -11.42 -1.26
N LEU A 125 -18.37 -12.28 -1.61
CA LEU A 125 -18.62 -13.50 -2.39
C LEU A 125 -18.85 -14.76 -1.55
N SER A 126 -18.50 -14.75 -0.27
CA SER A 126 -18.58 -15.94 0.59
C SER A 126 -19.52 -15.81 1.79
N ASP A 127 -19.92 -14.59 2.17
CA ASP A 127 -20.80 -14.35 3.30
C ASP A 127 -22.21 -13.98 2.84
N GLU A 128 -23.19 -14.80 3.24
CA GLU A 128 -24.60 -14.63 2.86
C GLU A 128 -25.19 -13.28 3.29
N ARG A 129 -24.65 -12.64 4.34
CA ARG A 129 -25.08 -11.29 4.78
C ARG A 129 -24.81 -10.22 3.71
N PHE A 130 -23.76 -10.43 2.92
CA PHE A 130 -23.31 -9.52 1.87
C PHE A 130 -23.69 -10.00 0.47
N ALA A 131 -23.86 -11.31 0.28
CA ALA A 131 -24.18 -11.90 -1.02
C ALA A 131 -25.57 -11.49 -1.57
N GLY A 132 -26.51 -11.11 -0.69
CA GLY A 132 -27.86 -10.70 -1.04
C GLY A 132 -28.71 -11.81 -1.67
N ASP A 133 -30.01 -11.80 -1.40
CA ASP A 133 -30.99 -12.53 -2.21
C ASP A 133 -31.67 -11.53 -3.16
N LEU A 134 -32.14 -11.98 -4.33
CA LEU A 134 -32.74 -11.15 -5.39
C LEU A 134 -33.95 -10.30 -4.94
N SER A 135 -34.40 -10.43 -3.69
CA SER A 135 -35.55 -9.76 -3.10
C SER A 135 -35.31 -9.09 -1.73
N GLY A 136 -34.13 -9.22 -1.11
CA GLY A 136 -33.85 -8.72 0.25
C GLY A 136 -32.44 -8.18 0.33
N GLY A 137 -32.32 -6.87 0.49
CA GLY A 137 -31.11 -6.08 0.21
C GLY A 137 -29.80 -6.65 0.79
N SER A 138 -28.78 -6.71 -0.06
CA SER A 138 -27.39 -6.88 0.35
C SER A 138 -26.94 -5.70 1.21
N LEU A 139 -26.12 -5.95 2.24
CA LEU A 139 -25.39 -4.87 2.89
C LEU A 139 -24.54 -4.10 1.85
N PRO A 140 -24.38 -2.77 1.99
CA PRO A 140 -23.54 -1.96 1.13
C PRO A 140 -22.08 -2.47 1.07
N VAL A 141 -21.38 -2.17 -0.03
CA VAL A 141 -19.96 -2.52 -0.20
C VAL A 141 -19.10 -1.82 0.85
N GLU A 142 -19.51 -0.62 1.28
CA GLU A 142 -18.86 0.14 2.34
C GLU A 142 -18.84 -0.62 3.67
N ASP A 143 -19.94 -1.31 4.01
CA ASP A 143 -20.02 -2.12 5.23
C ASP A 143 -19.05 -3.32 5.18
N ALA A 144 -18.84 -3.90 4.00
CA ALA A 144 -17.87 -4.98 3.81
C ALA A 144 -16.43 -4.49 3.99
N LEU A 145 -16.13 -3.28 3.51
CA LEU A 145 -14.81 -2.65 3.70
C LEU A 145 -14.57 -2.36 5.18
N ASP A 146 -15.56 -1.80 5.88
CA ASP A 146 -15.47 -1.52 7.31
C ASP A 146 -15.31 -2.80 8.13
N GLU A 147 -16.04 -3.87 7.79
CA GLU A 147 -15.91 -5.17 8.46
C GLU A 147 -14.52 -5.78 8.27
N VAL A 148 -13.93 -5.69 7.07
CA VAL A 148 -12.54 -6.13 6.83
C VAL A 148 -11.55 -5.29 7.64
N LEU A 149 -11.68 -3.97 7.64
CA LEU A 149 -10.79 -3.09 8.42
C LEU A 149 -10.88 -3.37 9.93
N TRP A 150 -12.04 -3.83 10.41
CA TRP A 150 -12.21 -4.19 11.81
C TRP A 150 -11.70 -5.60 12.15
N ALA A 151 -12.05 -6.60 11.34
CA ALA A 151 -11.85 -8.01 11.67
C ALA A 151 -10.53 -8.58 11.13
N ASP A 152 -10.09 -8.12 9.96
CA ASP A 152 -8.90 -8.63 9.25
C ASP A 152 -8.21 -7.50 8.46
N PRO A 153 -7.69 -6.47 9.16
CA PRO A 153 -7.09 -5.32 8.51
C PRO A 153 -5.83 -5.72 7.75
N PRO A 154 -5.60 -5.17 6.53
CA PRO A 154 -4.41 -5.46 5.74
C PRO A 154 -3.08 -5.16 6.46
N ILE A 155 -3.10 -4.18 7.37
CA ILE A 155 -1.98 -3.89 8.27
C ILE A 155 -2.53 -3.75 9.69
N ALA A 156 -2.36 -4.81 10.51
CA ALA A 156 -2.83 -4.80 11.90
C ALA A 156 -1.95 -3.95 12.83
N ASN A 157 -0.65 -3.86 12.57
CA ASN A 157 0.27 -3.04 13.35
C ASN A 157 1.41 -2.51 12.48
N HIS A 158 1.32 -1.23 12.08
CA HIS A 158 2.37 -0.56 11.32
C HIS A 158 3.41 0.14 12.22
N SER A 159 3.01 0.53 13.43
CA SER A 159 3.81 1.43 14.26
C SER A 159 4.47 0.68 15.41
N THR A 160 5.73 0.28 15.20
CA THR A 160 6.57 -0.15 16.32
C THR A 160 6.86 1.05 17.22
N ALA A 161 6.20 1.10 18.37
CA ALA A 161 6.44 2.10 19.40
C ALA A 161 7.50 1.62 20.39
N TYR A 162 8.40 2.52 20.77
CA TYR A 162 9.46 2.23 21.74
C TYR A 162 9.24 3.08 23.01
N PRO A 163 9.29 2.46 24.21
CA PRO A 163 9.10 3.20 25.46
C PRO A 163 10.18 4.27 25.65
N THR A 164 9.78 5.55 25.67
CA THR A 164 10.66 6.68 25.98
C THR A 164 10.99 6.80 27.47
N ARG A 165 10.26 6.04 28.29
CA ARG A 165 10.43 5.87 29.73
C ARG A 165 10.04 4.44 30.08
N GLU A 166 10.33 4.05 31.32
CA GLU A 166 9.84 2.79 31.87
C GLU A 166 8.30 2.76 31.93
N VAL A 167 7.72 1.64 31.51
CA VAL A 167 6.26 1.43 31.45
C VAL A 167 5.93 0.03 31.97
N HIS A 168 4.88 -0.08 32.78
CA HIS A 168 4.22 -1.37 33.06
C HIS A 168 2.95 -1.44 32.21
N LEU A 169 2.86 -2.42 31.32
CA LEU A 169 1.70 -2.64 30.44
C LEU A 169 1.26 -4.09 30.57
N ASP A 170 0.00 -4.32 30.96
CA ASP A 170 -0.59 -5.65 31.16
C ASP A 170 0.27 -6.60 32.01
N GLY A 171 0.88 -6.05 33.06
CA GLY A 171 1.76 -6.80 33.98
C GLY A 171 3.18 -7.02 33.45
N VAL A 172 3.49 -6.60 32.22
CA VAL A 172 4.83 -6.67 31.62
C VAL A 172 5.58 -5.37 31.89
N HIS A 173 6.81 -5.50 32.39
CA HIS A 173 7.74 -4.37 32.53
C HIS A 173 8.47 -4.11 31.21
N LEU A 174 8.31 -2.91 30.67
CA LEU A 174 8.95 -2.45 29.45
C LEU A 174 10.01 -1.40 29.82
N PRO A 175 11.31 -1.71 29.68
CA PRO A 175 12.36 -0.77 30.01
C PRO A 175 12.42 0.36 28.98
N ARG A 176 12.92 1.51 29.40
CA ARG A 176 13.24 2.61 28.49
C ARG A 176 14.27 2.16 27.46
N VAL A 177 14.02 2.45 26.19
CA VAL A 177 14.99 2.23 25.10
C VAL A 177 15.87 3.47 24.98
N ASN A 178 17.18 3.30 25.18
CA ASN A 178 18.15 4.41 25.28
C ASN A 178 18.95 4.70 24.00
N ARG A 179 18.71 3.99 22.89
CA ARG A 179 19.43 4.21 21.62
C ARG A 179 18.58 3.94 20.39
N TRP A 180 18.70 4.87 19.44
CA TRP A 180 18.62 4.65 18.00
C TRP A 180 20.03 4.87 17.45
#